data_AF-A0A1M7ZTA0-F1
#
_entry.id   AF-A0A1M7ZTA0-F1
#
_cell.length_a   1.000
_cell.length_b   1.000
_cell.length_c   1.000
_cell.angle_alpha   90.00
_cell.angle_beta   90.00
_cell.angle_gamma   90.00
#
_symmetry.space_group_name_H-M   'P 1'
#
loop_
_entity.id
_entity.type
_entity.pdbx_description
1 polymer ?
#
loop_
_entity_poly.entity_id
_entity_poly.type
_entity_poly.pdbx_seq_one_letter_code
_entity_poly.pdbx_strand_id
1 'polypeptide(L)'
;MFKFGRGSFKLPQNKRFNYTPRHYQGKEVENPFDFDSAIRRDRESVNYNDFRAHWSEARNNSRHRGNRQFNMRILIIVLVLLLIFMYIIDFDLSIFRRK
;
A
#
# COMPACT_ATOMS: atom_id res chain seq x y z
N MET A 1 14.52 11.44 -0.82
CA MET A 1 13.28 11.70 -0.04
C MET A 1 13.31 10.87 1.23
N PHE A 2 13.78 11.44 2.34
CA PHE A 2 13.96 10.72 3.61
C PHE A 2 12.66 10.75 4.41
N LYS A 3 11.98 9.59 4.52
CA LYS A 3 10.83 9.44 5.41
C LYS A 3 11.32 9.19 6.84
N PHE A 4 11.35 10.23 7.67
CA PHE A 4 11.40 10.07 9.12
C PHE A 4 10.01 9.71 9.64
N GLY A 5 9.68 8.41 9.60
CA GLY A 5 8.49 7.85 10.21
C GLY A 5 8.81 7.27 11.58
N ARG A 6 8.09 7.70 12.61
CA ARG A 6 8.18 7.20 13.98
C ARG A 6 8.02 5.66 14.04
N GLY A 7 8.97 5.00 14.71
CA GLY A 7 9.09 3.55 14.90
C GLY A 7 10.26 3.00 14.08
N SER A 8 11.28 2.31 14.61
CA SER A 8 11.40 1.49 15.80
C SER A 8 12.89 1.08 15.87
N PHE A 9 13.48 0.94 17.07
CA PHE A 9 14.81 0.34 17.27
C PHE A 9 14.82 -1.17 16.92
N LYS A 10 14.34 -1.54 15.73
CA LYS A 10 14.29 -2.92 15.26
C LYS A 10 15.48 -3.13 14.33
N LEU A 11 16.25 -4.17 14.63
CA LEU A 11 17.33 -4.60 13.77
C LEU A 11 16.78 -4.97 12.39
N PRO A 12 17.56 -4.76 11.31
CA PRO A 12 17.19 -5.22 9.98
C PRO A 12 16.98 -6.74 10.01
N GLN A 13 15.96 -7.21 9.32
CA GLN A 13 15.72 -8.65 9.17
C GLN A 13 16.79 -9.27 8.25
N ASN A 14 17.09 -10.56 8.47
CA ASN A 14 18.01 -11.28 7.61
C ASN A 14 17.46 -11.33 6.16
N LYS A 15 18.34 -11.06 5.19
CA LYS A 15 17.99 -11.12 3.77
C LYS A 15 17.97 -12.59 3.34
N ARG A 16 16.96 -12.98 2.58
CA ARG A 16 16.88 -14.33 2.01
C ARG A 16 17.83 -14.43 0.84
N PHE A 17 18.46 -15.60 0.71
CA PHE A 17 19.31 -15.91 -0.43
C PHE A 17 18.44 -16.14 -1.67
N ASN A 18 18.74 -15.46 -2.78
CA ASN A 18 18.07 -15.59 -4.06
C ASN A 18 19.07 -16.21 -5.04
N TYR A 19 18.79 -17.45 -5.48
CA TYR A 19 19.70 -18.20 -6.34
C TYR A 19 19.11 -18.38 -7.74
N THR A 20 19.92 -18.11 -8.75
CA THR A 20 19.65 -18.44 -10.14
C THR A 20 20.61 -19.54 -10.58
N PRO A 21 20.14 -20.72 -11.01
CA PRO A 21 20.99 -21.78 -11.52
C PRO A 21 21.79 -21.33 -12.75
N ARG A 22 23.04 -21.79 -12.89
CA ARG A 22 23.97 -21.38 -13.94
C ARG A 22 23.44 -21.59 -15.37
N HIS A 23 22.65 -22.64 -15.61
CA HIS A 23 22.10 -22.98 -16.92
C HIS A 23 20.64 -22.56 -17.10
N TYR A 24 20.10 -21.82 -16.14
CA TYR A 24 18.74 -21.31 -16.23
C TYR A 24 18.79 -19.88 -16.75
N GLN A 25 18.06 -19.60 -17.83
CA GLN A 25 17.74 -18.23 -18.25
C GLN A 25 16.77 -17.69 -17.21
N GLY A 26 17.34 -17.22 -16.08
CA GLY A 26 16.55 -16.71 -14.97
C GLY A 26 16.04 -15.29 -15.20
N LYS A 27 15.40 -14.75 -14.16
CA LYS A 27 15.03 -13.33 -13.95
C LYS A 27 14.89 -12.53 -15.25
N GLU A 28 13.70 -12.62 -15.83
CA GLU A 28 13.38 -11.86 -17.04
C GLU A 28 13.30 -10.37 -16.75
N VAL A 29 13.73 -9.55 -17.71
CA VAL A 29 13.59 -8.10 -17.64
C VAL A 29 12.16 -7.75 -18.02
N GLU A 30 11.32 -7.47 -17.02
CA GLU A 30 9.90 -7.15 -17.21
C GLU A 30 9.69 -5.86 -18.02
N ASN A 31 10.60 -4.88 -17.91
CA ASN A 31 10.56 -3.62 -18.67
C ASN A 31 11.95 -3.19 -19.18
N PRO A 32 12.18 -3.18 -20.51
CA PRO A 32 13.43 -2.73 -21.12
C PRO A 32 13.76 -1.24 -20.89
N PHE A 33 12.74 -0.43 -20.60
CA PHE A 33 12.87 1.03 -20.42
C PHE A 33 12.92 1.45 -18.97
N ASP A 34 12.94 0.51 -18.02
CA ASP A 34 13.15 0.87 -16.63
C ASP A 34 14.55 1.50 -16.46
N PHE A 35 14.70 2.47 -15.57
CA PHE A 35 15.96 3.18 -15.35
C PHE A 35 16.79 2.57 -14.22
N ASP A 36 16.37 1.44 -13.66
CA ASP A 36 17.06 0.84 -12.52
C ASP A 36 18.38 0.14 -12.91
N SER A 37 19.35 0.09 -11.99
CA SER A 37 20.67 -0.53 -12.24
C SER A 37 20.58 -2.05 -12.36
N ALA A 38 21.42 -2.67 -13.21
CA ALA A 38 21.44 -4.12 -13.42
C ALA A 38 21.63 -4.91 -12.11
N ILE A 39 22.57 -4.47 -11.25
CA ILE A 39 22.84 -5.10 -9.95
C ILE A 39 21.61 -5.05 -9.02
N ARG A 40 20.84 -3.96 -9.07
CA ARG A 40 19.67 -3.81 -8.22
C ARG A 40 18.51 -4.68 -8.73
N ARG A 41 18.29 -4.72 -10.04
CA ARG A 41 17.32 -5.63 -10.66
C ARG A 41 17.62 -7.08 -10.33
N ASP A 42 18.88 -7.50 -10.42
CA ASP A 42 19.29 -8.86 -10.07
C ASP A 42 19.08 -9.20 -8.60
N ARG A 43 18.99 -8.22 -7.70
CA ARG A 43 18.73 -8.46 -6.27
C ARG A 43 17.24 -8.49 -5.93
N GLU A 44 16.46 -7.60 -6.55
CA GLU A 44 15.01 -7.45 -6.26
C GLU A 44 14.14 -8.42 -7.07
N SER A 45 14.54 -8.78 -8.29
CA SER A 45 13.78 -9.70 -9.15
C SER A 45 13.61 -11.09 -8.52
N VAL A 46 12.41 -11.65 -8.65
CA VAL A 46 12.10 -13.01 -8.21
C VAL A 46 12.40 -13.98 -9.34
N ASN A 47 13.02 -15.12 -9.03
CA ASN A 47 13.23 -16.17 -10.02
C ASN A 47 11.89 -16.87 -10.32
N TYR A 48 11.65 -17.31 -11.55
CA TYR A 48 10.38 -17.98 -11.92
C TYR A 48 10.06 -19.17 -11.00
N ASN A 49 11.07 -19.95 -10.62
CA ASN A 49 10.92 -21.11 -9.74
C ASN A 49 10.66 -20.76 -8.25
N ASP A 50 10.79 -19.50 -7.83
CA ASP A 50 10.52 -19.10 -6.44
C ASP A 50 9.04 -18.74 -6.23
N PHE A 51 8.20 -19.78 -6.25
CA PHE A 51 6.75 -19.63 -6.03
C PHE A 51 6.43 -18.94 -4.70
N ARG A 52 7.23 -19.16 -3.65
CA ARG A 52 6.97 -18.53 -2.35
C ARG A 52 7.06 -17.01 -2.44
N ALA A 53 8.08 -16.49 -3.13
CA ALA A 53 8.23 -15.06 -3.35
C ALA A 53 7.12 -14.51 -4.24
N HIS A 54 6.78 -15.18 -5.34
CA HIS A 54 5.65 -14.81 -6.22
C HIS A 54 4.33 -14.68 -5.45
N TRP A 55 3.99 -15.66 -4.60
CA TRP A 55 2.79 -15.61 -3.79
C TRP A 55 2.83 -14.49 -2.73
N SER A 56 4.01 -14.22 -2.17
CA SER A 56 4.19 -13.11 -1.22
C SER A 56 4.00 -11.75 -1.90
N GLU A 57 4.52 -11.60 -3.10
CA GLU A 57 4.39 -10.40 -3.93
C GLU A 57 2.95 -10.20 -4.39
N ALA A 58 2.31 -11.23 -4.96
CA ALA A 58 0.89 -11.20 -5.31
C ALA A 58 0.00 -10.87 -4.10
N ARG A 59 0.32 -11.40 -2.91
CA ARG A 59 -0.37 -11.04 -1.66
C ARG A 59 -0.14 -9.58 -1.27
N ASN A 60 1.06 -9.04 -1.48
CA ASN A 60 1.35 -7.65 -1.20
C ASN A 60 0.68 -6.71 -2.21
N ASN A 61 0.69 -7.05 -3.50
CA ASN A 61 0.02 -6.28 -4.55
C ASN A 61 -1.51 -6.32 -4.40
N SER A 62 -2.08 -7.45 -3.99
CA SER A 62 -3.51 -7.57 -3.68
C SER A 62 -3.92 -6.89 -2.37
N ARG A 63 -2.97 -6.48 -1.51
CA ARG A 63 -3.28 -5.70 -0.31
C ARG A 63 -3.60 -4.26 -0.68
N HIS A 64 -4.86 -4.01 -1.03
CA HIS A 64 -5.44 -2.68 -1.26
C HIS A 64 -5.59 -1.83 0.03
N ARG A 65 -4.97 -2.21 1.15
CA ARG A 65 -5.05 -1.48 2.44
C ARG A 65 -4.48 -0.06 2.36
N GLY A 66 -3.70 0.27 1.33
CA GLY A 66 -3.21 1.62 1.06
C GLY A 66 -4.28 2.59 0.54
N ASN A 67 -5.37 2.08 -0.03
CA ASN A 67 -6.46 2.89 -0.60
C ASN A 67 -7.64 3.05 0.36
N ARG A 68 -7.41 2.94 1.68
CA ARG A 68 -8.37 3.43 2.67
C ARG A 68 -8.26 4.97 2.78
N GLN A 69 -8.21 5.66 1.65
CA GLN A 69 -8.47 7.07 1.63
C GLN A 69 -9.99 7.23 1.72
N PHE A 70 -10.45 8.02 2.69
CA PHE A 70 -11.84 8.42 2.70
C PHE A 70 -12.11 9.18 1.40
N ASN A 71 -12.98 8.62 0.57
CA ASN A 71 -13.40 9.32 -0.64
C ASN A 71 -14.18 10.56 -0.21
N MET A 72 -13.74 11.75 -0.61
CA MET A 72 -14.43 13.01 -0.29
C MET A 72 -15.91 12.97 -0.66
N ARG A 73 -16.27 12.22 -1.71
CA ARG A 73 -17.67 11.99 -2.10
C ARG A 73 -18.49 11.31 -1.00
N ILE A 74 -17.93 10.29 -0.33
CA ILE A 74 -18.60 9.58 0.76
C ILE A 74 -18.80 10.51 1.96
N LEU A 75 -17.79 11.33 2.28
CA LEU A 75 -17.89 12.34 3.34
C LEU A 75 -19.03 13.33 3.06
N ILE A 76 -19.10 13.85 1.83
CA ILE A 76 -20.16 14.78 1.40
C ILE A 76 -21.53 14.12 1.49
N ILE A 77 -21.67 12.88 1.02
CA ILE A 77 -22.94 12.13 1.09
C ILE A 77 -23.39 11.96 2.54
N VAL A 78 -22.48 11.55 3.45
CA VAL A 78 -22.80 11.38 4.88
C VAL A 78 -23.21 12.70 5.52
N LEU A 79 -22.53 13.80 5.19
CA LEU A 79 -22.84 15.13 5.72
C LEU A 79 -24.22 15.62 5.24
N VAL A 80 -24.54 15.42 3.96
CA VAL A 80 -25.88 15.77 3.40
C VAL A 80 -26.98 14.93 4.05
N LEU A 81 -26.78 13.63 4.21
CA LEU A 81 -27.75 12.76 4.89
C LEU A 81 -27.98 13.19 6.34
N LEU A 82 -26.93 13.56 7.08
CA LEU A 82 -27.06 14.08 8.44
C LEU A 82 -27.85 15.39 8.48
N LEU A 83 -27.60 16.32 7.55
CA LEU A 83 -28.37 17.57 7.49
C LEU A 83 -29.85 17.33 7.21
N ILE A 84 -30.17 16.43 6.26
CA ILE A 84 -31.57 16.07 5.95
C ILE A 84 -32.22 15.42 7.17
N PHE A 85 -31.53 14.48 7.81
CA PHE A 85 -32.03 13.82 9.01
C PHE A 85 -32.33 14.83 10.12
N MET A 86 -31.39 15.73 10.40
CA MET A 86 -31.55 16.77 11.43
C MET A 86 -32.71 17.73 11.13
N TYR A 87 -32.95 18.02 9.85
CA TYR A 87 -34.08 18.86 9.42
C TYR A 87 -35.43 18.18 9.69
N ILE A 88 -35.56 16.87 9.40
CA ILE A 88 -36.83 16.14 9.59
C ILE A 88 -37.29 16.10 11.05
N ILE A 89 -36.34 16.04 11.98
CA ILE A 89 -36.63 15.92 13.42
C ILE A 89 -36.68 17.28 14.14
N ASP A 90 -36.60 18.40 13.41
CA ASP A 90 -36.49 19.77 13.95
C ASP A 90 -35.41 19.89 15.04
N PHE A 91 -34.24 19.27 14.81
CA PHE A 91 -33.19 19.23 15.84
C PHE A 91 -32.57 20.61 16.06
N ASP A 92 -32.65 21.10 17.30
CA ASP A 92 -32.06 22.38 17.67
C ASP A 92 -30.53 22.30 17.82
N LEU A 93 -29.81 22.84 16.83
CA LEU A 93 -28.36 22.99 16.83
C LEU A 93 -27.84 23.97 17.89
N SER A 94 -28.71 24.82 18.44
CA SER A 94 -28.33 25.82 19.46
C SER A 94 -27.89 25.20 20.78
N ILE A 95 -28.26 23.93 21.03
CA ILE A 95 -27.85 23.16 22.21
C ILE A 95 -26.33 23.05 22.37
N PHE A 96 -25.58 23.11 21.26
CA PHE A 96 -24.12 23.05 21.25
C PHE A 96 -23.45 24.42 21.46
N ARG A 97 -24.21 25.52 21.47
CA ARG A 97 -23.69 26.89 21.65
C ARG A 97 -23.68 27.36 23.11
N ARG A 98 -24.10 26.51 24.05
CA ARG A 98 -24.07 26.85 25.48
C ARG A 98 -22.64 26.83 26.01
N LYS A 99 -22.29 27.90 26.72
CA LYS A 99 -21.09 28.02 27.54
C LYS A 99 -21.30 27.34 28.89
#